data_AF-A0A496Y7J6-F1
#
_entry.id   AF-A0A496Y7J6-F1
#
_cell.length_a   1.000
_cell.length_b   1.000
_cell.length_c   1.000
_cell.angle_alpha   90.00
_cell.angle_beta   90.00
_cell.angle_gamma   90.00
#
_symmetry.space_group_name_H-M   'P 1'
#
loop_
_entity.id
_entity.type
_entity.pdbx_description
1 polymer ?
#
loop_
_entity_poly.entity_id
_entity_poly.type
_entity_poly.pdbx_seq_one_letter_code
_entity_poly.pdbx_strand_id
1 'polypeptide(L)' 'AIKRCGKDLTREKLIKNLESMKNFDTGGITGNITYSHEDHCPLSAMRIVRADPKTTRYIAVTDWGYPTITTR' A
#
# COMPACT_ATOMS: atom_id res chain seq x y z
N ALA A 1 -9.37 -8.06 -2.25
CA ALA A 1 -10.33 -8.64 -1.29
C ALA A 1 -11.57 -9.22 -1.97
N ILE A 2 -12.31 -8.45 -2.78
CA ILE A 2 -13.55 -8.91 -3.47
C ILE A 2 -13.39 -10.26 -4.20
N LYS A 3 -12.32 -10.43 -5.01
CA LYS A 3 -12.03 -11.71 -5.68
C LYS A 3 -11.97 -12.91 -4.73
N ARG A 4 -11.47 -12.72 -3.49
CA ARG A 4 -11.37 -13.77 -2.47
C ARG A 4 -12.71 -14.09 -1.79
N CYS A 5 -13.69 -13.18 -1.84
CA CYS A 5 -15.04 -13.44 -1.33
C CYS A 5 -15.81 -14.43 -2.21
N GLY A 6 -15.47 -14.53 -3.50
CA GLY A 6 -16.18 -15.39 -4.46
C GLY A 6 -17.57 -14.86 -4.80
N LYS A 7 -18.51 -15.76 -5.10
CA LYS A 7 -19.88 -15.41 -5.54
C LYS A 7 -20.76 -14.86 -4.42
N ASP A 8 -20.50 -15.27 -3.18
CA ASP A 8 -21.25 -14.83 -2.01
C ASP A 8 -20.54 -13.65 -1.34
N LEU A 9 -20.71 -12.47 -1.95
CA LEU A 9 -20.11 -11.21 -1.51
C LEU A 9 -21.00 -10.55 -0.45
N THR A 10 -20.58 -10.63 0.81
CA THR A 10 -21.17 -9.87 1.92
C THR A 10 -20.18 -8.83 2.47
N ARG A 11 -20.70 -7.85 3.23
CA ARG A 11 -19.88 -6.84 3.91
C ARG A 11 -18.86 -7.49 4.84
N GLU A 12 -19.32 -8.43 5.67
CA GLU A 12 -18.51 -9.10 6.70
C GLU A 12 -17.40 -9.93 6.05
N LYS A 13 -17.71 -10.63 4.95
CA LYS A 13 -16.71 -11.37 4.17
C LYS A 13 -15.70 -10.44 3.52
N LEU A 14 -16.13 -9.29 3.00
CA LEU A 14 -15.22 -8.32 2.41
C LEU A 14 -14.24 -7.77 3.44
N ILE A 15 -14.75 -7.31 4.59
CA ILE A 15 -13.93 -6.78 5.69
C ILE A 15 -12.95 -7.85 6.16
N LYS A 16 -13.42 -9.07 6.46
CA LYS A 16 -12.55 -10.18 6.88
C LYS A 16 -11.45 -10.48 5.86
N ASN A 17 -11.77 -10.53 4.57
CA ASN A 17 -10.78 -10.77 3.52
C ASN A 17 -9.81 -9.59 3.34
N LEU A 18 -10.26 -8.36 3.57
CA LEU A 18 -9.41 -7.17 3.51
C LEU A 18 -8.42 -7.17 4.68
N GLU A 19 -8.90 -7.33 5.91
CA GLU A 19 -8.06 -7.35 7.13
C GLU A 19 -7.09 -8.54 7.18
N SER A 20 -7.43 -9.65 6.49
CA SER A 20 -6.51 -10.79 6.32
C SER A 20 -5.37 -10.52 5.33
N MET A 21 -5.44 -9.43 4.56
CA MET A 21 -4.44 -9.10 3.56
C MET A 21 -3.19 -8.52 4.20
N LYS A 22 -2.10 -9.28 4.15
CA LYS A 22 -0.78 -8.90 4.65
C LYS A 22 0.22 -8.85 3.51
N ASN A 23 1.08 -7.83 3.51
CA ASN A 23 2.18 -7.66 2.55
C ASN A 23 1.74 -7.80 1.09
N PHE A 24 0.57 -7.25 0.74
CA PHE A 24 0.06 -7.32 -0.62
C PHE A 24 0.86 -6.40 -1.54
N ASP A 25 1.55 -7.01 -2.50
CA ASP A 25 2.34 -6.32 -3.52
C ASP A 25 1.41 -5.79 -4.63
N THR A 26 1.51 -4.48 -4.89
CA THR A 26 0.76 -3.79 -5.94
C THR A 26 1.51 -3.69 -7.26
N GLY A 27 2.67 -4.36 -7.39
CA GLY A 27 3.52 -4.30 -8.56
C GLY A 27 4.28 -2.97 -8.68
N GLY A 28 4.64 -2.36 -7.54
CA GLY A 28 5.44 -1.13 -7.49
C GLY A 28 4.67 0.19 -7.63
N ILE A 29 3.32 0.15 -7.59
CA ILE A 29 2.49 1.36 -7.54
C ILE A 29 2.60 2.04 -6.16
N THR A 30 2.61 1.23 -5.11
CA THR A 30 2.75 1.65 -3.70
C THR A 30 3.77 0.75 -3.00
N GLY A 31 4.13 1.09 -1.76
CA GLY A 31 4.69 0.09 -0.84
C GLY A 31 3.66 -1.03 -0.57
N ASN A 32 4.13 -2.15 -0.02
CA ASN A 32 3.27 -3.30 0.27
C ASN A 32 2.14 -2.93 1.23
N ILE A 33 0.94 -3.43 0.95
CA ILE A 33 -0.29 -3.10 1.68
C ILE A 33 -0.57 -4.16 2.74
N THR A 34 -0.75 -3.72 3.98
CA THR A 34 -1.17 -4.56 5.11
C THR A 34 -2.32 -3.89 5.84
N TYR A 35 -3.50 -4.51 5.80
CA TYR A 35 -4.64 -4.10 6.62
C TYR A 35 -4.64 -4.91 7.92
N SER A 36 -5.19 -4.37 9.01
CA SER A 36 -5.55 -5.14 10.20
C SER A 36 -6.94 -4.75 10.69
N HIS A 37 -7.40 -5.36 11.78
CA HIS A 37 -8.66 -4.97 12.40
C HIS A 37 -8.57 -3.57 13.04
N GLU A 38 -7.37 -3.19 13.45
CA GLU A 38 -7.05 -1.94 14.15
C GLU A 38 -6.56 -0.83 13.20
N ASP A 39 -6.05 -1.20 12.00
CA ASP A 39 -5.49 -0.26 11.03
C ASP A 39 -6.05 -0.48 9.61
N HIS A 40 -6.87 0.47 9.17
CA HIS A 40 -7.41 0.54 7.81
C HIS A 40 -6.72 1.58 6.92
N CYS A 41 -5.57 2.12 7.34
CA CYS A 41 -4.75 3.08 6.61
C CYS A 41 -3.36 2.49 6.26
N PRO A 42 -3.29 1.50 5.36
CA PRO A 42 -2.08 0.70 5.12
C PRO A 42 -0.97 1.43 4.34
N LEU A 43 -1.23 2.64 3.84
CA LEU A 43 -0.32 3.39 2.97
C LEU A 43 0.66 4.27 3.76
N SER A 44 1.42 3.63 4.64
CA SER A 44 2.40 4.29 5.51
C SER A 44 3.84 4.25 4.96
N ALA A 45 4.14 3.32 4.04
CA ALA A 45 5.40 3.30 3.31
C ALA A 45 5.40 4.34 2.18
N MET A 46 6.43 5.17 2.13
CA MET A 46 6.62 6.26 1.18
C MET A 46 7.94 6.08 0.42
N ARG A 47 8.06 6.75 -0.73
CA ARG A 47 9.35 6.90 -1.43
C ARG A 47 9.48 8.31 -1.95
N ILE A 48 10.72 8.74 -2.09
CA ILE A 48 11.02 10.04 -2.70
C ILE A 48 11.16 9.83 -4.20
N VAL A 49 10.58 10.75 -4.98
CA VAL A 49 10.71 10.78 -6.43
C VAL A 49 11.25 12.13 -6.87
N ARG A 50 12.02 12.12 -7.96
CA ARG A 50 12.54 13.32 -8.62
C ARG A 50 11.80 13.50 -9.94
N ALA A 51 11.32 14.72 -10.20
CA ALA A 51 10.75 15.07 -11.49
C ALA A 51 11.86 15.17 -12.56
N ASP A 52 11.62 14.57 -13.72
CA ASP A 52 12.39 14.76 -14.93
C ASP A 52 11.55 15.52 -15.96
N PRO A 53 11.79 16.82 -16.17
CA PRO A 53 10.99 17.64 -17.09
C PRO A 53 11.22 17.25 -18.56
N LYS A 54 12.36 16.63 -18.90
CA LYS A 54 12.66 16.24 -20.30
C LYS A 54 11.79 15.08 -20.76
N THR A 55 11.51 14.15 -19.84
CA THR A 55 10.68 12.96 -20.11
C THR A 55 9.27 13.08 -19.55
N THR A 56 8.99 14.14 -18.77
CA THR A 56 7.72 14.36 -18.05
C THR A 56 7.38 13.17 -17.14
N ARG A 57 8.38 12.63 -16.46
CA ARG A 57 8.25 11.47 -15.56
C ARG A 57 8.77 11.78 -14.16
N TYR A 58 8.28 11.03 -13.19
CA TYR A 58 8.85 10.98 -11.85
C TYR A 58 9.71 9.73 -11.72
N ILE A 59 10.98 9.91 -11.36
CA ILE A 59 11.97 8.85 -11.20
C ILE A 59 12.16 8.60 -9.70
N ALA A 60 11.98 7.37 -9.25
CA ALA A 60 12.25 7.00 -7.85
C ALA A 60 13.72 7.24 -7.51
N VAL A 61 13.97 7.91 -6.37
CA VAL A 61 15.33 8.14 -5.84
C VAL A 61 15.60 7.35 -4.56
N THR A 62 14.55 6.84 -3.93
CA THR A 62 14.64 5.89 -2.81
C THR A 62 13.75 4.69 -3.06
N ASP A 63 14.04 3.60 -2.36
CA ASP A 63 13.10 2.50 -2.18
C ASP A 63 11.90 2.94 -1.32
N TRP A 64 10.89 2.09 -1.26
CA TRP A 64 9.78 2.23 -0.32
C TRP A 64 10.30 2.05 1.11
N GLY A 65 9.94 2.97 2.00
CA GLY A 65 10.31 2.91 3.41
C GLY A 65 9.36 3.69 4.29
N TYR A 66 9.39 3.41 5.59
CA TYR A 66 8.63 4.18 6.57
C TYR A 66 9.35 5.49 6.90
N PRO A 67 8.64 6.62 7.01
CA PRO A 67 9.25 7.85 7.47
C PRO A 67 9.68 7.68 8.93
N THR A 68 10.98 7.70 9.18
CA THR A 68 11.53 7.74 10.55
C THR A 68 11.87 9.18 10.89
N ILE A 69 11.20 9.75 11.90
CA ILE A 69 11.63 11.03 12.47
C ILE A 69 12.80 10.74 13.39
N THR A 70 14.01 11.13 12.97
CA THR A 70 15.17 11.16 13.86
C THR A 70 15.24 12.55 14.49
N THR A 71 14.80 12.67 15.74
CA THR A 71 15.06 13.89 16.53
C THR A 71 16.53 13.89 16.96
N ARG A 72 17.25 14.96 16.60
CA ARG A 72 18.65 15.17 16.98
C ARG A 72 18.75 15.94 18.29
#